data_AF-A0A833T019-F1
#
_entry.id   AF-A0A833T019-F1
#
_cell.length_a   1.000
_cell.length_b   1.000
_cell.length_c   1.000
_cell.angle_alpha   90.00
_cell.angle_beta   90.00
_cell.angle_gamma   90.00
#
_symmetry.space_group_name_H-M   'P 1'
#
loop_
_entity.id
_entity.type
_entity.pdbx_description
1 polymer ?
#
loop_
_entity_poly.entity_id
_entity_poly.type
_entity_poly.pdbx_seq_one_letter_code
_entity_poly.pdbx_strand_id
1 'polypeptide(L)'
;MLKTELAWSIVGDKDAVAADSENKLMQKQRDTVGIGEKLSESKREVVKLEQSQNEANFQLEDASARMSENYRQKMTVKAKIREARRPLQQYKAELSRLARSKDRAKQQLSRVQCDLQRKRERHTALLKSLTESNQDLRDRLVNMQQAVMQTERDLGGAEAHALAQTKVLRELEDRHDSCKTQLQQLCHDAERATRRLNSLNQQKQNRISAFGRNSEHLQQLIKENLHQFTFPPIGPLGMYVTLPDEFMRFQAAIEVAAGTVLRNYLVVNGQDKA
;
A
#
# COMPACT_ATOMS: atom_id res chain seq x y z
N MET A 1 103.19 -100.41 125.91
CA MET A 1 103.25 -98.95 125.68
C MET A 1 102.98 -98.52 124.24
N LEU A 2 102.93 -99.40 123.22
CA LEU A 2 102.63 -99.00 121.83
C LEU A 2 101.14 -98.66 121.51
N LYS A 3 100.17 -99.09 122.33
CA LYS A 3 98.73 -98.86 122.04
C LYS A 3 98.26 -97.44 122.36
N THR A 4 98.91 -96.75 123.29
CA THR A 4 98.54 -95.40 123.72
C THR A 4 99.04 -94.34 122.76
N GLU A 5 100.25 -94.47 122.20
CA GLU A 5 100.77 -93.52 121.19
C GLU A 5 100.01 -93.60 119.87
N LEU A 6 99.60 -94.80 119.43
CA LEU A 6 98.78 -94.96 118.23
C LEU A 6 97.39 -94.34 118.40
N ALA A 7 96.80 -94.44 119.61
CA ALA A 7 95.51 -93.81 119.90
C ALA A 7 95.61 -92.27 119.85
N TRP A 8 96.69 -91.68 120.37
CA TRP A 8 96.90 -90.23 120.31
C TRP A 8 97.24 -89.73 118.89
N SER A 9 97.92 -90.52 118.06
CA SER A 9 98.14 -90.20 116.64
C SER A 9 96.83 -90.22 115.84
N ILE A 10 95.93 -91.19 116.10
CA ILE A 10 94.62 -91.25 115.45
C ILE A 10 93.75 -90.06 115.89
N VAL A 11 93.83 -89.64 117.15
CA VAL A 11 93.13 -88.43 117.63
C VAL A 11 93.70 -87.19 116.94
N GLY A 12 95.02 -87.04 116.83
CA GLY A 12 95.64 -85.93 116.09
C GLY A 12 95.28 -85.89 114.60
N ASP A 13 95.24 -87.04 113.93
CA ASP A 13 94.80 -87.14 112.53
C ASP A 13 93.31 -86.82 112.38
N LYS A 14 92.47 -87.25 113.33
CA LYS A 14 91.04 -86.92 113.34
C LYS A 14 90.78 -85.46 113.65
N ASP A 15 91.56 -84.84 114.53
CA ASP A 15 91.49 -83.41 114.84
C ASP A 15 92.01 -82.56 113.67
N ALA A 16 93.05 -83.00 112.95
CA ALA A 16 93.52 -82.36 111.73
C ALA A 16 92.47 -82.45 110.60
N VAL A 17 91.81 -83.61 110.45
CA VAL A 17 90.69 -83.77 109.51
C VAL A 17 89.49 -82.93 109.95
N ALA A 18 89.21 -82.81 111.25
CA ALA A 18 88.16 -81.96 111.78
C ALA A 18 88.45 -80.47 111.50
N ALA A 19 89.67 -80.01 111.77
CA ALA A 19 90.11 -78.64 111.49
C ALA A 19 90.14 -78.31 109.98
N ASP A 20 90.57 -79.24 109.13
CA ASP A 20 90.48 -79.08 107.67
C ASP A 20 89.03 -79.06 107.19
N SER A 21 88.16 -79.90 107.77
CA SER A 21 86.73 -79.90 107.47
C SER A 21 86.05 -78.61 107.94
N GLU A 22 86.45 -78.05 109.08
CA GLU A 22 85.95 -76.81 109.66
C GLU A 22 86.44 -75.59 108.86
N ASN A 23 87.71 -75.57 108.43
CA ASN A 23 88.24 -74.55 107.53
C ASN A 23 87.54 -74.57 106.16
N LYS A 24 87.27 -75.76 105.60
CA LYS A 24 86.47 -75.90 104.38
C LYS A 24 85.03 -75.44 104.59
N LEU A 25 84.46 -75.68 105.77
CA LEU A 25 83.12 -75.23 106.13
C LEU A 25 83.07 -73.70 106.22
N MET A 26 84.04 -73.09 106.91
CA MET A 26 84.20 -71.63 107.02
C MET A 26 84.47 -70.97 105.66
N GLN A 27 85.27 -71.58 104.80
CA GLN A 27 85.53 -71.09 103.44
C GLN A 27 84.26 -71.16 102.61
N LYS A 28 83.54 -72.29 102.62
CA LYS A 28 82.24 -72.40 101.93
C LYS A 28 81.20 -71.45 102.51
N GLN A 29 81.24 -71.18 103.81
CA GLN A 29 80.33 -70.23 104.45
C GLN A 29 80.63 -68.78 104.04
N ARG A 30 81.90 -68.42 103.86
CA ARG A 30 82.29 -67.13 103.26
C ARG A 30 81.90 -67.03 101.79
N ASP A 31 82.12 -68.09 101.02
CA ASP A 31 81.76 -68.14 99.61
C ASP A 31 80.24 -68.07 99.41
N THR A 32 79.45 -68.76 100.25
CA THR A 32 77.98 -68.67 100.19
C THR A 32 77.47 -67.29 100.59
N VAL A 33 78.10 -66.62 101.55
CA VAL A 33 77.80 -65.22 101.89
C VAL A 33 78.15 -64.29 100.73
N GLY A 34 79.34 -64.40 100.15
CA GLY A 34 79.76 -63.56 99.00
C GLY A 34 78.94 -63.81 97.74
N ILE A 35 78.52 -65.05 97.48
CA ILE A 35 77.56 -65.40 96.41
C ILE A 35 76.19 -64.81 96.73
N GLY A 36 75.76 -64.85 97.99
CA GLY A 36 74.51 -64.25 98.46
C GLY A 36 74.47 -62.72 98.26
N GLU A 37 75.57 -62.04 98.54
CA GLU A 37 75.73 -60.59 98.31
C GLU A 37 75.66 -60.24 96.83
N LYS A 38 76.43 -60.94 95.97
CA LYS A 38 76.36 -60.76 94.51
C LYS A 38 74.98 -61.06 93.93
N LEU A 39 74.31 -62.09 94.45
CA LEU A 39 72.93 -62.40 94.08
C LEU A 39 71.98 -61.26 94.50
N SER A 40 72.19 -60.66 95.67
CA SER A 40 71.40 -59.53 96.14
C SER A 40 71.61 -58.27 95.31
N GLU A 41 72.84 -58.01 94.86
CA GLU A 41 73.20 -56.89 94.01
C GLU A 41 72.62 -57.06 92.59
N SER A 42 72.80 -58.23 91.99
CA SER A 42 72.18 -58.57 90.71
C SER A 42 70.65 -58.48 90.76
N LYS A 43 70.01 -58.94 91.86
CA LYS A 43 68.57 -58.75 92.06
C LYS A 43 68.17 -57.28 92.10
N ARG A 44 68.96 -56.41 92.76
CA ARG A 44 68.69 -54.95 92.78
C ARG A 44 68.83 -54.34 91.39
N GLU A 45 69.81 -54.77 90.60
CA GLU A 45 69.97 -54.32 89.21
C GLU A 45 68.81 -54.76 88.32
N VAL A 46 68.37 -56.02 88.44
CA VAL A 46 67.19 -56.52 87.73
C VAL A 46 65.96 -55.69 88.05
N VAL A 47 65.70 -55.40 89.34
CA VAL A 47 64.57 -54.55 89.74
C VAL A 47 64.67 -53.14 89.16
N LYS A 48 65.86 -52.53 89.14
CA LYS A 48 66.06 -51.21 88.52
C LYS A 48 65.81 -51.24 87.01
N LEU A 49 66.28 -52.30 86.33
CA LEU A 49 66.07 -52.49 84.90
C LEU A 49 64.58 -52.74 84.59
N GLU A 50 63.89 -53.54 85.39
CA GLU A 50 62.44 -53.76 85.28
C GLU A 50 61.66 -52.45 85.48
N GLN A 51 62.04 -51.62 86.45
CA GLN A 51 61.45 -50.29 86.65
C GLN A 51 61.68 -49.39 85.44
N SER A 52 62.91 -49.32 84.93
CA SER A 52 63.23 -48.53 83.74
C SER A 52 62.51 -49.04 82.48
N GLN A 53 62.35 -50.37 82.35
CA GLN A 53 61.63 -50.98 81.24
C GLN A 53 60.14 -50.66 81.32
N ASN A 54 59.54 -50.74 82.51
CA ASN A 54 58.14 -50.38 82.71
C ASN A 54 57.88 -48.89 82.42
N GLU A 55 58.77 -48.00 82.84
CA GLU A 55 58.67 -46.56 82.54
C GLU A 55 58.77 -46.30 81.02
N ALA A 56 59.73 -46.94 80.35
CA ALA A 56 59.86 -46.82 78.89
C ALA A 56 58.64 -47.39 78.15
N ASN A 57 58.09 -48.52 78.60
CA ASN A 57 56.87 -49.09 78.05
C ASN A 57 55.67 -48.16 78.24
N PHE A 58 55.51 -47.55 79.42
CA PHE A 58 54.45 -46.58 79.68
C PHE A 58 54.55 -45.36 78.75
N GLN A 59 55.76 -44.83 78.56
CA GLN A 59 55.99 -43.71 77.62
C GLN A 59 55.69 -44.11 76.17
N LEU A 60 55.99 -45.35 75.79
CA LEU A 60 55.73 -45.87 74.45
C LEU A 60 54.23 -46.05 74.21
N GLU A 61 53.49 -46.54 75.21
CA GLU A 61 52.03 -46.64 75.18
C GLU A 61 51.36 -45.26 75.08
N ASP A 62 51.80 -44.28 75.88
CA ASP A 62 51.29 -42.90 75.80
C ASP A 62 51.60 -42.27 74.44
N ALA A 63 52.82 -42.44 73.92
CA ALA A 63 53.17 -41.96 72.59
C ALA A 63 52.32 -42.62 71.47
N SER A 64 52.07 -43.92 71.58
CA SER A 64 51.21 -44.68 70.66
C SER A 64 49.75 -44.20 70.73
N ALA A 65 49.23 -43.93 71.93
CA ALA A 65 47.90 -43.38 72.14
C ALA A 65 47.77 -41.98 71.52
N ARG A 66 48.76 -41.10 71.75
CA ARG A 66 48.81 -39.76 71.13
C ARG A 66 48.91 -39.82 69.62
N MET A 67 49.67 -40.77 69.07
CA MET A 67 49.80 -40.98 67.62
C MET A 67 48.47 -41.42 67.01
N SER A 68 47.79 -42.37 67.65
CA SER A 68 46.47 -42.86 67.23
C SER A 68 45.43 -41.74 67.26
N GLU A 69 45.43 -40.91 68.31
CA GLU A 69 44.52 -39.77 68.41
C GLU A 69 44.81 -38.71 67.33
N ASN A 70 46.07 -38.35 67.11
CA ASN A 70 46.47 -37.44 66.03
C ASN A 70 46.04 -37.98 64.65
N TYR A 71 46.19 -39.28 64.41
CA TYR A 71 45.75 -39.91 63.17
C TYR A 71 44.23 -39.81 62.99
N ARG A 72 43.47 -40.06 64.06
CA ARG A 72 42.01 -39.91 64.07
C ARG A 72 41.60 -38.47 63.75
N GLN A 73 42.20 -37.49 64.43
CA GLN A 73 41.94 -36.06 64.19
C GLN A 73 42.28 -35.65 62.75
N LYS A 74 43.42 -36.10 62.21
CA LYS A 74 43.82 -35.88 60.82
C LYS A 74 42.76 -36.41 59.84
N MET A 75 42.22 -37.60 60.09
CA MET A 75 41.16 -38.18 59.25
C MET A 75 39.84 -37.40 59.36
N THR A 76 39.45 -36.98 60.56
CA THR A 76 38.26 -36.13 60.76
C THR A 76 38.40 -34.80 60.03
N VAL A 77 39.55 -34.12 60.13
CA VAL A 77 39.78 -32.86 59.42
C VAL A 77 39.79 -33.07 57.91
N LYS A 78 40.41 -34.14 57.41
CA LYS A 78 40.35 -34.48 55.98
C LYS A 78 38.92 -34.74 55.50
N ALA A 79 38.10 -35.41 56.30
CA ALA A 79 36.68 -35.63 55.99
C ALA A 79 35.93 -34.29 55.90
N LYS A 80 36.09 -33.42 56.91
CA LYS A 80 35.49 -32.07 56.92
C LYS A 80 35.91 -31.23 55.72
N ILE A 81 37.20 -31.27 55.32
CA ILE A 81 37.69 -30.56 54.11
C ILE A 81 37.01 -31.11 52.85
N ARG A 82 36.84 -32.42 52.73
CA ARG A 82 36.15 -33.03 51.58
C ARG A 82 34.68 -32.63 51.55
N GLU A 83 34.00 -32.66 52.69
CA GLU A 83 32.61 -32.24 52.80
C GLU A 83 32.44 -30.76 52.44
N ALA A 84 33.31 -29.87 52.93
CA ALA A 84 33.27 -28.45 52.58
C ALA A 84 33.61 -28.16 51.11
N ARG A 85 34.43 -29.00 50.46
CA ARG A 85 34.75 -28.85 49.02
C ARG A 85 33.59 -29.21 48.09
N ARG A 86 32.72 -30.13 48.50
CA ARG A 86 31.56 -30.57 47.69
C ARG A 86 30.62 -29.41 47.33
N PRO A 87 30.08 -28.61 48.28
CA PRO A 87 29.19 -27.50 47.96
C PRO A 87 29.94 -26.43 47.16
N LEU A 88 31.22 -26.19 47.42
CA LEU A 88 32.01 -25.24 46.63
C LEU A 88 32.10 -25.64 45.14
N GLN A 89 32.29 -26.93 44.86
CA GLN A 89 32.26 -27.44 43.47
C GLN A 89 30.86 -27.33 42.86
N GLN A 90 29.81 -27.60 43.64
CA GLN A 90 28.42 -27.44 43.19
C GLN A 90 28.12 -25.98 42.83
N TYR A 91 28.43 -25.03 43.71
CA TYR A 91 28.25 -23.60 43.44
C TYR A 91 29.05 -23.13 42.22
N LYS A 92 30.29 -23.63 42.04
CA LYS A 92 31.09 -23.31 40.84
C LYS A 92 30.42 -23.85 39.56
N ALA A 93 29.86 -25.05 39.60
CA ALA A 93 29.12 -25.62 38.48
C ALA A 93 27.83 -24.83 38.19
N GLU A 94 27.09 -24.44 39.23
CA GLU A 94 25.88 -23.61 39.12
C GLU A 94 26.19 -22.23 38.55
N LEU A 95 27.23 -21.55 39.03
CA LEU A 95 27.70 -20.28 38.49
C LEU A 95 28.03 -20.41 36.99
N SER A 96 28.73 -21.47 36.61
CA SER A 96 29.07 -21.74 35.21
C SER A 96 27.84 -22.05 34.34
N ARG A 97 26.80 -22.67 34.92
CA ARG A 97 25.52 -22.92 34.25
C ARG A 97 24.72 -21.61 34.09
N LEU A 98 24.64 -20.81 35.14
CA LEU A 98 23.93 -19.53 35.16
C LEU A 98 24.59 -18.52 34.22
N ALA A 99 25.92 -18.45 34.19
CA ALA A 99 26.66 -17.62 33.23
C ALA A 99 26.30 -17.97 31.78
N ARG A 100 26.33 -19.25 31.42
CA ARG A 100 25.92 -19.73 30.09
C ARG A 100 24.44 -19.47 29.79
N SER A 101 23.57 -19.53 30.79
CA SER A 101 22.15 -19.17 30.64
C SER A 101 21.98 -17.67 30.35
N LYS A 102 22.67 -16.82 31.12
CA LYS A 102 22.70 -15.37 30.95
C LYS A 102 23.20 -14.96 29.58
N ASP A 103 24.28 -15.58 29.09
CA ASP A 103 24.83 -15.26 27.77
C ASP A 103 23.88 -15.65 26.64
N ARG A 104 23.20 -16.80 26.75
CA ARG A 104 22.15 -17.20 25.81
C ARG A 104 20.97 -16.23 25.81
N ALA A 105 20.50 -15.81 26.98
CA ALA A 105 19.43 -14.83 27.11
C ALA A 105 19.83 -13.47 26.50
N LYS A 106 21.07 -13.02 26.73
CA LYS A 106 21.61 -11.79 26.10
C LYS A 106 21.65 -11.88 24.58
N GLN A 107 22.10 -13.01 24.04
CA GLN A 107 22.12 -13.23 22.59
C GLN A 107 20.70 -13.22 21.99
N GLN A 108 19.74 -13.85 22.66
CA GLN A 108 18.33 -13.81 22.26
C GLN A 108 17.77 -12.38 22.30
N LEU A 109 18.04 -11.63 23.37
CA LEU A 109 17.61 -10.25 23.50
C LEU A 109 18.18 -9.37 22.37
N SER A 110 19.46 -9.52 22.06
CA SER A 110 20.11 -8.78 20.96
C SER A 110 19.49 -9.11 19.59
N ARG A 111 19.17 -10.38 19.34
CA ARG A 111 18.46 -10.80 18.11
C ARG A 111 17.08 -10.14 18.01
N VAL A 112 16.29 -10.22 19.08
CA VAL A 112 14.95 -9.64 19.12
C VAL A 112 15.00 -8.11 18.97
N GLN A 113 15.98 -7.43 19.58
CA GLN A 113 16.19 -5.99 19.40
C GLN A 113 16.52 -5.64 17.94
N CYS A 114 17.40 -6.42 17.29
CA CYS A 114 17.74 -6.23 15.88
C CYS A 114 16.50 -6.44 14.98
N ASP A 115 15.72 -7.48 15.24
CA ASP A 115 14.50 -7.76 14.47
C ASP A 115 13.44 -6.68 14.69
N LEU A 116 13.27 -6.20 15.92
CA LEU A 116 12.38 -5.09 16.24
C LEU A 116 12.79 -3.81 15.50
N GLN A 117 14.08 -3.50 15.47
CA GLN A 117 14.62 -2.34 14.78
C GLN A 117 14.37 -2.44 13.26
N ARG A 118 14.66 -3.60 12.65
CA ARG A 118 14.36 -3.86 11.23
C ARG A 118 12.87 -3.75 10.91
N LYS A 119 11.99 -4.24 11.80
CA LYS A 119 10.53 -4.13 11.64
C LYS A 119 10.08 -2.66 11.71
N ARG A 120 10.65 -1.87 12.61
CA ARG A 120 10.40 -0.43 12.69
C ARG A 120 10.83 0.29 11.42
N GLU A 121 12.04 0.04 10.94
CA GLU A 121 12.57 0.64 9.71
C GLU A 121 11.70 0.29 8.50
N ARG A 122 11.34 -0.99 8.33
CA ARG A 122 10.42 -1.43 7.26
C ARG A 122 9.06 -0.74 7.35
N HIS A 123 8.50 -0.62 8.55
CA HIS A 123 7.23 0.06 8.76
C HIS A 123 7.33 1.55 8.40
N THR A 124 8.40 2.24 8.84
CA THR A 124 8.62 3.65 8.48
C THR A 124 8.81 3.85 6.98
N ALA A 125 9.52 2.94 6.30
CA ALA A 125 9.68 2.99 4.86
C ALA A 125 8.36 2.75 4.12
N LEU A 126 7.54 1.80 4.58
CA LEU A 126 6.21 1.55 4.04
C LEU A 126 5.30 2.75 4.20
N LEU A 127 5.28 3.38 5.38
CA LEU A 127 4.50 4.59 5.61
C LEU A 127 4.92 5.73 4.67
N LYS A 128 6.23 5.96 4.50
CA LYS A 128 6.75 6.96 3.57
C LYS A 128 6.30 6.71 2.13
N SER A 129 6.46 5.48 1.65
CA SER A 129 6.01 5.09 0.31
C SER A 129 4.49 5.25 0.14
N LEU A 130 3.71 4.91 1.16
CA LEU A 130 2.25 5.09 1.13
C LEU A 130 1.84 6.57 1.12
N THR A 131 2.55 7.41 1.87
CA THR A 131 2.32 8.86 1.87
C THR A 131 2.69 9.51 0.54
N GLU A 132 3.82 9.11 -0.06
CA GLU A 132 4.24 9.57 -1.38
C GLU A 132 3.22 9.16 -2.46
N SER A 133 2.83 7.90 -2.48
CA SER A 133 1.80 7.39 -3.41
C SER A 133 0.45 8.10 -3.23
N ASN A 134 0.03 8.36 -1.98
CA ASN A 134 -1.18 9.15 -1.74
C ASN A 134 -1.05 10.60 -2.22
N GLN A 135 0.12 11.21 -2.08
CA GLN A 135 0.36 12.56 -2.55
C GLN A 135 0.30 12.60 -4.08
N ASP A 136 0.94 11.66 -4.77
CA ASP A 136 0.88 11.54 -6.23
C ASP A 136 -0.56 11.37 -6.73
N LEU A 137 -1.37 10.55 -6.04
CA LEU A 137 -2.79 10.37 -6.37
C LEU A 137 -3.59 11.65 -6.17
N ARG A 138 -3.33 12.41 -5.10
CA ARG A 138 -3.97 13.71 -4.85
C ARG A 138 -3.61 14.72 -5.94
N ASP A 139 -2.34 14.79 -6.31
CA ASP A 139 -1.86 15.72 -7.33
C ASP A 139 -2.47 15.38 -8.70
N ARG A 140 -2.56 14.08 -9.04
CA ARG A 140 -3.27 13.62 -10.25
C ARG A 140 -4.75 13.98 -10.23
N LEU A 141 -5.41 13.83 -9.08
CA LEU A 141 -6.82 14.15 -8.93
C LEU A 141 -7.07 15.66 -9.12
N VAL A 142 -6.22 16.50 -8.54
CA VAL A 142 -6.27 17.96 -8.74
C VAL A 142 -6.05 18.32 -10.21
N ASN A 143 -5.05 17.74 -10.87
CA ASN A 143 -4.79 17.97 -12.29
C ASN A 143 -5.97 17.54 -13.17
N MET A 144 -6.58 16.39 -12.89
CA MET A 144 -7.78 15.93 -13.59
C MET A 144 -8.97 16.88 -13.36
N GLN A 145 -9.19 17.34 -12.13
CA GLN A 145 -10.25 18.30 -11.83
C GLN A 145 -10.04 19.61 -12.59
N GLN A 146 -8.80 20.11 -12.68
CA GLN A 146 -8.47 21.30 -13.45
C GLN A 146 -8.72 21.09 -14.95
N ALA A 147 -8.32 19.93 -15.49
CA ALA A 147 -8.59 19.58 -16.89
C ALA A 147 -10.09 19.53 -17.18
N VAL A 148 -10.88 18.89 -16.31
CA VAL A 148 -12.35 18.84 -16.43
C VAL A 148 -12.94 20.24 -16.43
N MET A 149 -12.59 21.08 -15.44
CA MET A 149 -13.06 22.46 -15.39
C MET A 149 -12.68 23.25 -16.65
N GLN A 150 -11.50 23.03 -17.21
CA GLN A 150 -11.10 23.69 -18.45
C GLN A 150 -11.95 23.21 -19.63
N THR A 151 -12.14 21.89 -19.78
CA THR A 151 -12.98 21.35 -20.84
C THR A 151 -14.44 21.78 -20.73
N GLU A 152 -14.98 21.92 -19.51
CA GLU A 152 -16.33 22.43 -19.28
C GLU A 152 -16.47 23.90 -19.70
N ARG A 153 -15.46 24.73 -19.42
CA ARG A 153 -15.44 26.12 -19.90
C ARG A 153 -15.36 26.20 -21.41
N ASP A 154 -14.49 25.39 -22.02
CA ASP A 154 -14.32 25.35 -23.47
C ASP A 154 -15.61 24.87 -24.16
N LEU A 155 -16.27 23.86 -23.59
CA LEU A 155 -17.58 23.38 -24.04
C LEU A 155 -18.65 24.46 -23.93
N GLY A 156 -18.77 25.12 -22.77
CA GLY A 156 -19.74 26.21 -22.58
C GLY A 156 -19.49 27.38 -23.54
N GLY A 157 -18.22 27.69 -23.83
CA GLY A 157 -17.84 28.66 -24.85
C GLY A 157 -18.27 28.23 -26.25
N ALA A 158 -18.00 26.98 -26.63
CA ALA A 158 -18.41 26.43 -27.92
C ALA A 158 -19.93 26.38 -28.09
N GLU A 159 -20.69 26.01 -27.06
CA GLU A 159 -22.15 26.02 -27.04
C GLU A 159 -22.69 27.44 -27.23
N ALA A 160 -22.14 28.42 -26.51
CA ALA A 160 -22.52 29.83 -26.67
C ALA A 160 -22.25 30.33 -28.11
N HIS A 161 -21.10 29.97 -28.68
CA HIS A 161 -20.77 30.29 -30.08
C HIS A 161 -21.71 29.60 -31.07
N ALA A 162 -22.04 28.33 -30.87
CA ALA A 162 -22.97 27.60 -31.73
C ALA A 162 -24.38 28.21 -31.69
N LEU A 163 -24.86 28.59 -30.50
CA LEU A 163 -26.14 29.30 -30.34
C LEU A 163 -26.12 30.66 -31.05
N ALA A 164 -25.03 31.41 -30.95
CA ALA A 164 -24.87 32.69 -31.65
C ALA A 164 -24.90 32.49 -33.18
N GLN A 165 -24.16 31.50 -33.70
CA GLN A 165 -24.17 31.17 -35.12
C GLN A 165 -25.54 30.71 -35.62
N THR A 166 -26.28 29.94 -34.81
CA THR A 166 -27.63 29.49 -35.14
C THR A 166 -28.61 30.65 -35.27
N LYS A 167 -28.48 31.67 -34.40
CA LYS A 167 -29.27 32.91 -34.51
C LYS A 167 -28.94 33.68 -35.80
N VAL A 168 -27.66 33.83 -36.12
CA VAL A 168 -27.22 34.51 -37.36
C VAL A 168 -27.72 33.76 -38.60
N LEU A 169 -27.65 32.43 -38.60
CA LEU A 169 -28.15 31.59 -39.68
C LEU A 169 -29.65 31.77 -39.88
N ARG A 170 -30.43 31.77 -38.79
CA ARG A 170 -31.88 32.04 -38.84
C ARG A 170 -32.19 33.42 -39.42
N GLU A 171 -31.46 34.46 -39.00
CA GLU A 171 -31.63 35.81 -39.57
C GLU A 171 -31.30 35.86 -41.07
N LEU A 172 -30.29 35.11 -41.52
CA LEU A 172 -29.94 35.00 -42.93
C LEU A 172 -31.01 34.23 -43.72
N GLU A 173 -31.56 33.15 -43.17
CA GLU A 173 -32.68 32.41 -43.75
C GLU A 173 -33.91 33.30 -43.89
N ASP A 174 -34.28 34.04 -42.85
CA ASP A 174 -35.41 34.99 -42.87
C ASP A 174 -35.23 36.08 -43.94
N ARG A 175 -34.00 36.61 -44.08
CA ARG A 175 -33.65 37.57 -45.14
C ARG A 175 -33.73 36.94 -46.52
N HIS A 176 -33.22 35.72 -46.68
CA HIS A 176 -33.28 34.98 -47.94
C HIS A 176 -34.72 34.76 -48.38
N ASP A 177 -35.60 34.30 -47.47
CA ASP A 177 -37.01 34.08 -47.77
C ASP A 177 -37.75 35.39 -48.07
N SER A 178 -37.39 36.48 -47.39
CA SER A 178 -37.87 37.82 -47.72
C SER A 178 -37.44 38.26 -49.12
N CYS A 179 -36.19 38.07 -49.51
CA CYS A 179 -35.72 38.37 -50.87
C CYS A 179 -36.38 37.47 -51.92
N LYS A 180 -36.60 36.19 -51.62
CA LYS A 180 -37.27 35.25 -52.51
C LYS A 180 -38.72 35.65 -52.77
N THR A 181 -39.45 36.06 -51.73
CA THR A 181 -40.83 36.54 -51.88
C THR A 181 -40.90 37.85 -52.66
N GLN A 182 -39.97 38.79 -52.41
CA GLN A 182 -39.84 40.02 -53.20
C GLN A 182 -39.54 39.72 -54.68
N LEU A 183 -38.62 38.79 -54.97
CA LEU A 183 -38.29 38.38 -56.33
C LEU A 183 -39.51 37.78 -57.04
N GLN A 184 -40.27 36.91 -56.34
CA GLN A 184 -41.50 36.35 -56.89
C GLN A 184 -42.52 37.43 -57.21
N GLN A 185 -42.73 38.41 -56.33
CA GLN A 185 -43.64 39.54 -56.57
C GLN A 185 -43.20 40.35 -57.80
N LEU A 186 -41.91 40.71 -57.89
CA LEU A 186 -41.37 41.44 -59.03
C LEU A 186 -41.49 40.65 -60.34
N CYS A 187 -41.29 39.34 -60.32
CA CYS A 187 -41.52 38.49 -61.49
C CYS A 187 -43.01 38.51 -61.92
N HIS A 188 -43.95 38.40 -60.97
CA HIS A 188 -45.38 38.49 -61.28
C HIS A 188 -45.76 39.86 -61.86
N ASP A 189 -45.18 40.94 -61.33
CA ASP A 189 -45.41 42.30 -61.82
C ASP A 189 -44.80 42.50 -63.21
N ALA A 190 -43.59 41.99 -63.44
CA ALA A 190 -42.95 42.00 -64.76
C ALA A 190 -43.75 41.20 -65.79
N GLU A 191 -44.26 40.01 -65.43
CA GLU A 191 -45.16 39.24 -66.29
C GLU A 191 -46.46 40.00 -66.58
N ARG A 192 -47.05 40.65 -65.57
CA ARG A 192 -48.27 41.45 -65.74
C ARG A 192 -48.03 42.64 -66.67
N ALA A 193 -46.92 43.37 -66.49
CA ALA A 193 -46.50 44.45 -67.38
C ALA A 193 -46.24 43.95 -68.80
N THR A 194 -45.57 42.79 -68.96
CA THR A 194 -45.30 42.19 -70.28
C THR A 194 -46.59 41.78 -70.98
N ARG A 195 -47.53 41.13 -70.27
CA ARG A 195 -48.86 40.79 -70.80
C ARG A 195 -49.62 42.05 -71.23
N ARG A 196 -49.55 43.13 -70.42
CA ARG A 196 -50.15 44.42 -70.77
C ARG A 196 -49.50 45.04 -72.01
N LEU A 197 -48.17 45.08 -72.10
CA LEU A 197 -47.46 45.57 -73.27
C LEU A 197 -47.81 44.78 -74.54
N ASN A 198 -47.84 43.44 -74.44
CA ASN A 198 -48.23 42.60 -75.57
C ASN A 198 -49.66 42.86 -76.02
N SER A 199 -50.60 43.07 -75.09
CA SER A 199 -51.98 43.45 -75.42
C SER A 199 -52.06 44.81 -76.13
N LEU A 200 -51.29 45.82 -75.67
CA LEU A 200 -51.22 47.13 -76.32
C LEU A 200 -50.57 47.06 -77.71
N ASN A 201 -49.53 46.24 -77.88
CA ASN A 201 -48.90 46.01 -79.18
C ASN A 201 -49.85 45.31 -80.17
N GLN A 202 -50.65 44.34 -79.71
CA GLN A 202 -51.72 43.73 -80.53
C GLN A 202 -52.77 44.76 -80.95
N GLN A 203 -53.20 45.64 -80.04
CA GLN A 203 -54.10 46.75 -80.37
C GLN A 203 -53.50 47.73 -81.39
N LYS A 204 -52.19 47.97 -81.33
CA LYS A 204 -51.48 48.81 -82.31
C LYS A 204 -51.41 48.17 -83.69
N GLN A 205 -51.13 46.86 -83.76
CA GLN A 205 -51.05 46.12 -85.03
C GLN A 205 -52.42 45.96 -85.68
N ASN A 206 -53.47 45.73 -84.88
CA ASN A 206 -54.83 45.57 -85.35
C ASN A 206 -55.77 46.55 -84.64
N ARG A 207 -56.18 47.62 -85.33
CA ARG A 207 -57.11 48.62 -84.78
C ARG A 207 -58.44 48.03 -84.30
N ILE A 208 -58.86 46.90 -84.87
CA ILE A 208 -60.08 46.18 -84.48
C ILE A 208 -59.93 45.58 -83.07
N SER A 209 -58.75 45.05 -82.70
CA SER A 209 -58.45 44.51 -81.37
C SER A 209 -58.62 45.51 -80.22
N ALA A 210 -58.53 46.82 -80.50
CA ALA A 210 -58.77 47.86 -79.50
C ALA A 210 -60.20 47.84 -78.93
N PHE A 211 -61.16 47.31 -79.70
CA PHE A 211 -62.58 47.29 -79.34
C PHE A 211 -63.01 46.01 -78.58
N GLY A 212 -62.07 45.12 -78.22
CA GLY A 212 -62.33 44.01 -77.29
C GLY A 212 -61.62 42.70 -77.67
N ARG A 213 -61.45 41.78 -76.70
CA ARG A 213 -60.64 40.54 -76.85
C ARG A 213 -61.06 39.60 -77.98
N ASN A 214 -62.35 39.58 -78.33
CA ASN A 214 -62.93 38.72 -79.37
C ASN A 214 -63.43 39.51 -80.60
N SER A 215 -63.12 40.81 -80.68
CA SER A 215 -63.62 41.69 -81.75
C SER A 215 -63.09 41.30 -83.13
N GLU A 216 -61.84 40.85 -83.21
CA GLU A 216 -61.24 40.35 -84.47
C GLU A 216 -61.90 39.08 -84.97
N HIS A 217 -62.12 38.11 -84.07
CA HIS A 217 -62.80 36.87 -84.41
C HIS A 217 -64.24 37.13 -84.84
N LEU A 218 -64.94 38.05 -84.15
CA LEU A 218 -66.28 38.49 -84.54
C LEU A 218 -66.28 39.15 -85.93
N GLN A 219 -65.30 40.00 -86.24
CA GLN A 219 -65.18 40.59 -87.58
C GLN A 219 -64.93 39.53 -88.67
N GLN A 220 -64.12 38.50 -88.38
CA GLN A 220 -63.90 37.39 -89.31
C GLN A 220 -65.20 36.60 -89.53
N LEU A 221 -65.90 36.23 -88.46
CA LEU A 221 -67.19 35.54 -88.54
C LEU A 221 -68.24 36.35 -89.31
N ILE A 222 -68.29 37.66 -89.09
CA ILE A 222 -69.16 38.57 -89.85
C ILE A 222 -68.80 38.54 -91.34
N LYS A 223 -67.50 38.61 -91.69
CA LYS A 223 -67.04 38.55 -93.08
C LYS A 223 -67.38 37.22 -93.76
N GLU A 224 -67.25 36.11 -93.03
CA GLU A 224 -67.56 34.77 -93.55
C GLU A 224 -69.07 34.57 -93.76
N ASN A 225 -69.91 35.19 -92.93
CA ASN A 225 -71.36 35.04 -92.95
C ASN A 225 -72.10 36.23 -93.58
N LEU A 226 -71.43 37.09 -94.36
CA LEU A 226 -72.05 38.26 -95.02
C LEU A 226 -73.28 37.92 -95.86
N HIS A 227 -73.32 36.70 -96.42
CA HIS A 227 -74.43 36.22 -97.24
C HIS A 227 -75.73 35.95 -96.45
N GLN A 228 -75.66 35.85 -95.12
CA GLN A 228 -76.82 35.62 -94.25
C GLN A 228 -77.45 36.93 -93.77
N PHE A 229 -76.73 38.04 -93.89
CA PHE A 229 -77.23 39.35 -93.49
C PHE A 229 -77.97 40.02 -94.65
N THR A 230 -79.08 40.69 -94.33
CA THR A 230 -79.81 41.49 -95.33
C THR A 230 -78.95 42.65 -95.83
N PHE A 231 -78.17 43.25 -94.93
CA PHE A 231 -77.16 44.26 -95.21
C PHE A 231 -75.93 44.05 -94.34
N PRO A 232 -74.72 44.34 -94.83
CA PRO A 232 -73.50 44.13 -94.06
C PRO A 232 -73.51 44.97 -92.77
N PRO A 233 -73.30 44.37 -91.59
CA PRO A 233 -73.24 45.12 -90.34
C PRO A 233 -72.04 46.08 -90.35
N ILE A 234 -72.28 47.32 -89.92
CA ILE A 234 -71.27 48.38 -89.89
C ILE A 234 -70.67 48.44 -88.49
N GLY A 235 -69.41 48.05 -88.34
CA GLY A 235 -68.73 48.18 -87.07
C GLY A 235 -67.33 47.58 -87.01
N PRO A 236 -66.68 47.65 -85.84
CA PRO A 236 -67.19 48.30 -84.62
C PRO A 236 -67.31 49.83 -84.79
N LEU A 237 -68.34 50.45 -84.21
CA LEU A 237 -68.68 51.86 -84.43
C LEU A 237 -67.50 52.82 -84.18
N GLY A 238 -66.67 52.53 -83.18
CA GLY A 238 -65.50 53.33 -82.85
C GLY A 238 -64.42 53.39 -83.94
N MET A 239 -64.44 52.49 -84.94
CA MET A 239 -63.57 52.60 -86.12
C MET A 239 -63.94 53.78 -87.04
N TYR A 240 -65.20 54.22 -86.97
CA TYR A 240 -65.76 55.25 -87.85
C TYR A 240 -65.91 56.61 -87.15
N VAL A 241 -65.55 56.68 -85.86
CA VAL A 241 -65.61 57.91 -85.07
C VAL A 241 -64.19 58.43 -84.90
N THR A 242 -63.96 59.68 -85.27
CA THR A 242 -62.70 60.39 -85.02
C THR A 242 -62.98 61.62 -84.17
N LEU A 243 -62.08 61.90 -83.24
CA LEU A 243 -62.19 63.07 -82.37
C LEU A 243 -61.30 64.18 -82.94
N PRO A 244 -61.82 65.42 -83.10
CA PRO A 244 -60.99 66.56 -83.53
C PRO A 244 -59.90 66.87 -82.50
N ASP A 245 -58.75 67.37 -82.97
CA ASP A 245 -57.57 67.63 -82.13
C ASP A 245 -57.86 68.56 -80.93
N GLU A 246 -58.78 69.50 -81.09
CA GLU A 246 -59.22 70.44 -80.05
C GLU A 246 -59.84 69.74 -78.82
N PHE A 247 -60.40 68.55 -79.01
CA PHE A 247 -61.08 67.76 -77.97
C PHE A 247 -60.28 66.52 -77.53
N MET A 248 -59.08 66.28 -78.08
CA MET A 248 -58.24 65.14 -77.71
C MET A 248 -57.91 65.07 -76.22
N ARG A 249 -57.80 66.22 -75.53
CA ARG A 249 -57.62 66.26 -74.06
C ARG A 249 -58.75 65.58 -73.28
N PHE A 250 -59.94 65.45 -73.87
CA PHE A 250 -61.09 64.77 -73.28
C PHE A 250 -61.25 63.34 -73.79
N GLN A 251 -60.36 62.84 -74.66
CA GLN A 251 -60.46 61.52 -75.28
C GLN A 251 -60.73 60.42 -74.24
N ALA A 252 -59.92 60.35 -73.18
CA ALA A 252 -60.08 59.32 -72.14
C ALA A 252 -61.43 59.41 -71.40
N ALA A 253 -61.92 60.62 -71.14
CA ALA A 253 -63.20 60.83 -70.47
C ALA A 253 -64.38 60.48 -71.39
N ILE A 254 -64.30 60.84 -72.67
CA ILE A 254 -65.29 60.51 -73.70
C ILE A 254 -65.32 59.00 -73.96
N GLU A 255 -64.16 58.34 -74.01
CA GLU A 255 -64.04 56.89 -74.17
C GLU A 255 -64.69 56.14 -73.01
N VAL A 256 -64.44 56.58 -71.76
CA VAL A 256 -65.09 56.01 -70.57
C VAL A 256 -66.60 56.26 -70.58
N ALA A 257 -67.05 57.45 -70.97
CA ALA A 257 -68.47 57.80 -71.03
C ALA A 257 -69.23 57.06 -72.14
N ALA A 258 -68.60 56.85 -73.29
CA ALA A 258 -69.16 56.08 -74.40
C ALA A 258 -69.14 54.56 -74.12
N GLY A 259 -68.28 54.12 -73.19
CA GLY A 259 -68.27 52.78 -72.63
C GLY A 259 -68.20 51.68 -73.69
N THR A 260 -69.15 50.74 -73.66
CA THR A 260 -69.21 49.62 -74.60
C THR A 260 -69.85 49.98 -75.95
N VAL A 261 -70.46 51.17 -76.09
CA VAL A 261 -71.21 51.55 -77.30
C VAL A 261 -70.31 51.62 -78.52
N LEU A 262 -69.08 52.11 -78.37
CA LEU A 262 -68.08 52.18 -79.45
C LEU A 262 -67.65 50.79 -79.96
N ARG A 263 -67.93 49.72 -79.20
CA ARG A 263 -67.63 48.33 -79.58
C ARG A 263 -68.76 47.66 -80.36
N ASN A 264 -69.93 48.29 -80.41
CA ASN A 264 -71.12 47.72 -81.04
C ASN A 264 -71.03 47.80 -82.56
N TYR A 265 -71.81 46.94 -83.23
CA TYR A 265 -72.01 46.92 -84.66
C TYR A 265 -73.43 47.39 -84.96
N LEU A 266 -73.59 48.18 -86.01
CA LEU A 266 -74.87 48.69 -86.46
C LEU A 266 -75.44 47.75 -87.53
N VAL A 267 -76.64 47.24 -87.28
CA VAL A 267 -77.40 46.36 -88.16
C VAL A 267 -78.70 47.06 -88.57
N VAL A 268 -79.14 46.86 -89.81
CA VAL A 268 -80.25 47.61 -90.41
C VAL A 268 -81.62 47.09 -89.95
N ASN A 269 -81.74 45.78 -89.70
CA ASN A 269 -83.01 45.12 -89.39
C ASN A 269 -82.95 44.33 -88.08
N GLY A 270 -84.10 44.15 -87.42
CA GLY A 270 -84.22 43.38 -86.19
C GLY A 270 -83.93 41.88 -86.35
N GLN A 271 -84.01 41.33 -87.58
CA GLN A 271 -83.64 39.95 -87.90
C GLN A 271 -82.12 39.72 -87.89
N ASP A 272 -81.33 40.74 -88.28
CA ASP A 272 -79.86 40.69 -88.30
C ASP A 272 -79.24 40.95 -86.91
N LYS A 273 -80.06 41.27 -85.90
CA LYS A 273 -79.64 41.55 -84.51
C LYS A 273 -79.68 40.31 -83.60
N ALA A 274 -80.51 39.32 -83.93
CA ALA A 274 -80.77 38.12 -83.12
C ALA A 274 -79.72 37.04 -83.37
#